data_AF-A0AAW2K971-F1
#
_entry.id   AF-A0AAW2K971-F1
#
_cell.length_a   1.000
_cell.length_b   1.000
_cell.length_c   1.000
_cell.angle_alpha   90.00
_cell.angle_beta   90.00
_cell.angle_gamma   90.00
#
_symmetry.space_group_name_H-M   'P 1'
#
loop_
_entity.id
_entity.type
_entity.pdbx_description
1 polymer ?
#
loop_
_entity_poly.entity_id
_entity_poly.type
_entity_poly.pdbx_seq_one_letter_code
_entity_poly.pdbx_strand_id
1 'polypeptide(L)'
;MNTQPTLYRSIPFFEQTFPEIPADSVDVPNLRYAKFYNKSEGRLDTRMLFKTKEELMEAVKDHSIRHARREYYVTESSKTKWKVLYKHSAEGHVKCNPSYGIKHVIQNVKDQTGYDVPYQKAWYSLKMAREIVYGTWESFVQKLPKYLGAIKKYNPGTIVEWKHKSFQQSTAAMDGNQQVLPLAFAVVDEETYPSWKWFLQQLSRHVIRGRRGMCLISDRHGGLIKAVRERPNFVSPHGVHRYCLRHVCSNFNSSIKNVVLKYLCWQAGLEYQLRKFNRIMEEIKKQSVTTFAYLDQINKEKWTASHDGGWRCGILTANMSECINGVLKGARRLLVSALVEITLERTVHYFHVRAIKGQKMLQNNQLWADFACKMFISWQQKAVEHTVTKYSHAQQSASVVTRRQNKHGMNTHVVKIANREC
;
A
#
# COMPACT_ATOMS: atom_id res chain seq x y z
N MET A 1 -9.06 40.31 -14.85
CA MET A 1 -9.07 39.45 -13.65
C MET A 1 -7.88 38.51 -13.73
N ASN A 2 -6.96 38.63 -12.77
CA ASN A 2 -5.62 38.06 -12.80
C ASN A 2 -5.63 36.52 -12.85
N THR A 3 -5.12 35.97 -13.95
CA THR A 3 -4.74 34.57 -14.10
C THR A 3 -3.45 34.32 -13.31
N GLN A 4 -3.54 33.67 -12.15
CA GLN A 4 -2.35 33.17 -11.47
C GLN A 4 -1.71 32.04 -12.32
N PRO A 5 -0.42 32.13 -12.66
CA PRO A 5 0.26 31.05 -13.37
C PRO A 5 0.38 29.82 -12.46
N THR A 6 0.07 28.65 -13.01
CA THR A 6 0.29 27.35 -12.35
C THR A 6 1.78 27.19 -12.03
N LEU A 7 2.13 27.32 -10.75
CA LEU A 7 3.52 27.31 -10.26
C LEU A 7 4.18 25.92 -10.20
N TYR A 8 3.70 24.98 -10.99
CA TYR A 8 4.35 23.69 -11.23
C TYR A 8 4.65 23.54 -12.71
N ARG A 9 5.78 24.11 -13.16
CA ARG A 9 6.47 23.56 -14.31
C ARG A 9 7.03 22.20 -13.87
N SER A 10 6.59 21.14 -14.53
CA SER A 10 7.20 19.82 -14.42
C SER A 10 8.71 19.96 -14.63
N ILE A 11 9.50 19.38 -13.72
CA ILE A 11 10.92 19.18 -13.97
C ILE A 11 10.99 18.19 -15.15
N PRO A 12 11.68 18.53 -16.26
CA PRO A 12 11.65 17.77 -17.51
C PRO A 12 12.49 16.48 -17.46
N PHE A 13 12.22 15.64 -16.46
CA PHE A 13 12.85 14.33 -16.26
C PHE A 13 11.82 13.18 -16.19
N PHE A 14 10.51 13.46 -16.24
CA PHE A 14 9.45 12.47 -15.99
C PHE A 14 8.32 12.39 -17.03
N GLU A 15 8.51 12.92 -18.24
CA GLU A 15 7.65 12.54 -19.38
C GLU A 15 8.03 11.16 -19.93
N GLN A 16 7.88 10.13 -19.11
CA GLN A 16 7.72 8.76 -19.57
C GLN A 16 6.41 8.24 -19.00
N THR A 17 5.40 8.24 -19.86
CA THR A 17 4.16 7.50 -19.66
C THR A 17 4.49 6.03 -19.53
N PHE A 18 4.28 5.45 -18.35
CA PHE A 18 4.23 4.01 -18.19
C PHE A 18 2.91 3.51 -18.80
N PRO A 19 2.90 2.54 -19.74
CA PRO A 19 1.65 1.94 -20.17
C PRO A 19 1.07 1.14 -19.00
N GLU A 20 -0.16 1.47 -18.59
CA GLU A 20 -1.01 0.61 -17.79
C GLU A 20 -1.21 -0.72 -18.53
N ILE A 21 -1.00 -1.85 -17.85
CA ILE A 21 -1.27 -3.19 -18.38
C ILE A 21 -2.60 -3.66 -17.78
N PRO A 22 -3.67 -3.83 -18.57
CA PRO A 22 -4.83 -4.60 -18.17
C PRO A 22 -4.52 -6.10 -18.24
N ALA A 23 -5.15 -6.85 -17.34
CA ALA A 23 -5.11 -8.30 -17.27
C ALA A 23 -5.91 -8.96 -18.41
N ASP A 24 -5.36 -10.07 -18.90
CA ASP A 24 -5.94 -11.18 -19.66
C ASP A 24 -6.47 -10.98 -21.11
N SER A 25 -5.87 -11.81 -21.98
CA SER A 25 -6.11 -12.24 -23.39
C SER A 25 -7.03 -11.47 -24.36
N VAL A 26 -6.62 -11.45 -25.65
CA VAL A 26 -7.33 -12.02 -26.83
C VAL A 26 -6.56 -11.69 -28.12
N ASP A 27 -6.73 -12.57 -29.12
CA ASP A 27 -6.10 -12.70 -30.44
C ASP A 27 -6.01 -11.44 -31.34
N VAL A 28 -5.11 -11.52 -32.33
CA VAL A 28 -4.88 -10.61 -33.47
C VAL A 28 -5.76 -11.12 -34.63
N PRO A 29 -6.49 -10.31 -35.46
CA PRO A 29 -5.96 -9.14 -36.17
C PRO A 29 -6.94 -7.98 -36.48
N ASN A 30 -6.41 -6.75 -36.57
CA ASN A 30 -6.91 -5.76 -37.53
C ASN A 30 -5.81 -4.74 -37.88
N LEU A 31 -5.36 -4.75 -39.14
CA LEU A 31 -4.23 -4.00 -39.70
C LEU A 31 -4.42 -2.47 -39.79
N ARG A 32 -5.37 -1.88 -39.05
CA ARG A 32 -5.66 -0.43 -39.10
C ARG A 32 -4.92 0.44 -38.08
N TYR A 33 -4.30 -0.16 -37.06
CA TYR A 33 -3.60 0.58 -35.99
C TYR A 33 -2.16 0.11 -35.73
N ALA A 34 -1.58 -0.64 -36.67
CA ALA A 34 -0.17 -1.02 -36.61
C ALA A 34 0.71 0.22 -36.83
N LYS A 35 1.43 0.65 -35.79
CA LYS A 35 2.50 1.65 -35.95
C LYS A 35 3.73 0.97 -36.54
N PHE A 36 4.01 1.24 -37.81
CA PHE A 36 5.31 0.96 -38.41
C PHE A 36 6.30 2.06 -38.02
N TYR A 37 7.58 1.71 -37.99
CA TYR A 37 8.64 2.67 -37.70
C TYR A 37 8.73 3.74 -38.80
N ASN A 38 8.66 5.01 -38.41
CA ASN A 38 8.82 6.14 -39.33
C ASN A 38 10.23 6.72 -39.24
N LYS A 39 11.04 6.50 -40.28
CA LYS A 39 12.45 6.92 -40.34
C LYS A 39 12.65 8.44 -40.38
N SER A 40 11.62 9.22 -40.74
CA SER A 40 11.69 10.69 -40.67
C SER A 40 11.56 11.20 -39.22
N GLU A 41 10.72 10.55 -38.40
CA GLU A 41 10.49 10.92 -37.00
C GLU A 41 11.51 10.32 -36.04
N GLY A 42 12.11 9.16 -36.37
CA GLY A 42 13.16 8.53 -35.57
C GLY A 42 12.69 7.97 -34.22
N ARG A 43 11.38 7.94 -33.95
CA ARG A 43 10.78 7.58 -32.65
C ARG A 43 10.45 6.08 -32.59
N LEU A 44 10.91 5.41 -31.54
CA LEU A 44 10.66 3.98 -31.30
C LEU A 44 9.70 3.80 -30.12
N ASP A 45 8.50 3.28 -30.37
CA ASP A 45 7.49 2.98 -29.34
C ASP A 45 7.34 1.46 -29.12
N THR A 46 6.85 1.05 -27.95
CA THR A 46 6.52 -0.36 -27.69
C THR A 46 5.37 -0.84 -28.57
N ARG A 47 5.44 -2.10 -29.04
CA ARG A 47 4.44 -2.77 -29.91
C ARG A 47 4.42 -2.29 -31.38
N MET A 48 5.47 -1.62 -31.84
CA MET A 48 5.68 -1.38 -33.27
C MET A 48 5.90 -2.69 -34.03
N LEU A 49 5.44 -2.73 -35.28
CA LEU A 49 5.63 -3.88 -36.17
C LEU A 49 6.86 -3.66 -37.06
N PHE A 50 7.63 -4.72 -37.24
CA PHE A 50 8.80 -4.78 -38.11
C PHE A 50 8.67 -6.03 -38.98
N LYS A 51 8.99 -5.90 -40.27
CA LYS A 51 8.89 -7.02 -41.22
C LYS A 51 10.03 -8.01 -41.02
N THR A 52 11.20 -7.51 -40.64
CA THR A 52 12.40 -8.32 -40.40
C THR A 52 13.13 -7.87 -39.14
N LYS A 53 14.02 -8.74 -38.63
CA LYS A 53 14.89 -8.40 -37.49
C LYS A 53 15.84 -7.27 -37.86
N GLU A 54 16.29 -7.24 -39.10
CA GLU A 54 17.22 -6.26 -39.65
C GLU A 54 16.62 -4.85 -39.66
N GLU A 55 15.35 -4.73 -40.05
CA GLU A 55 14.59 -3.47 -40.02
C GLU A 55 14.44 -2.94 -38.58
N LEU A 56 14.17 -3.83 -37.62
CA LEU A 56 14.16 -3.48 -36.19
C LEU A 56 15.54 -3.02 -35.71
N MET A 57 16.61 -3.72 -36.08
CA MET A 57 17.97 -3.34 -35.69
C MET A 57 18.37 -1.97 -36.25
N GLU A 58 17.96 -1.64 -37.47
CA GLU A 58 18.21 -0.32 -38.08
C GLU A 58 17.41 0.79 -37.38
N ALA A 59 16.13 0.55 -37.10
CA ALA A 59 15.28 1.48 -36.36
C ALA A 59 15.79 1.77 -34.94
N VAL A 60 16.29 0.75 -34.25
CA VAL A 60 16.90 0.88 -32.91
C VAL A 60 18.18 1.71 -32.97
N LYS A 61 19.02 1.49 -34.00
CA LYS A 61 20.24 2.28 -34.21
C LYS A 61 19.91 3.75 -34.51
N ASP A 62 18.97 4.01 -35.40
CA ASP A 62 18.53 5.36 -35.78
C ASP A 62 17.94 6.12 -34.59
N HIS A 63 17.04 5.49 -33.82
CA HIS A 63 16.51 6.08 -32.59
C HIS A 63 17.60 6.37 -31.55
N SER A 64 18.57 5.46 -31.42
CA SER A 64 19.70 5.65 -30.50
C SER A 64 20.53 6.88 -30.86
N ILE A 65 20.92 7.00 -32.12
CA ILE A 65 21.74 8.11 -32.62
C ILE A 65 21.02 9.45 -32.41
N ARG A 66 19.71 9.50 -32.69
CA ARG A 66 18.94 10.76 -32.66
C ARG A 66 18.50 11.17 -31.26
N HIS A 67 18.11 10.23 -30.40
CA HIS A 67 17.41 10.55 -29.16
C HIS A 67 18.10 10.05 -27.88
N ALA A 68 18.87 8.97 -27.94
CA ALA A 68 19.27 8.27 -26.72
C ALA A 68 20.78 8.25 -26.43
N ARG A 69 21.66 8.47 -27.43
CA ARG A 69 23.14 8.41 -27.30
C ARG A 69 23.63 7.20 -26.48
N ARG A 70 23.06 6.01 -26.70
CA ARG A 70 23.29 4.78 -25.90
C ARG A 70 23.46 3.55 -26.78
N GLU A 71 24.19 2.54 -26.33
CA GLU A 71 24.25 1.26 -27.06
C GLU A 71 23.00 0.42 -26.77
N TYR A 72 22.29 0.01 -27.82
CA TYR A 72 21.13 -0.87 -27.76
C TYR A 72 21.44 -2.19 -28.48
N TYR A 73 20.82 -3.29 -28.02
CA TYR A 73 20.91 -4.60 -28.67
C TYR A 73 19.56 -5.30 -28.67
N VAL A 74 19.32 -6.11 -29.70
CA VAL A 74 18.04 -6.78 -29.94
C VAL A 74 18.18 -8.27 -29.63
N THR A 75 17.35 -8.79 -28.73
CA THR A 75 17.29 -10.20 -28.35
C THR A 75 15.94 -10.80 -28.73
N GLU A 76 15.92 -12.04 -29.24
CA GLU A 76 14.66 -12.74 -29.50
C GLU A 76 13.98 -13.10 -28.17
N SER A 77 12.68 -12.84 -28.06
CA SER A 77 11.90 -13.16 -26.85
C SER A 77 10.86 -14.27 -27.07
N SER A 78 10.39 -14.42 -28.30
CA SER A 78 9.65 -15.57 -28.84
C SER A 78 9.78 -15.55 -30.37
N LYS A 79 9.32 -16.62 -31.05
CA LYS A 79 9.36 -16.73 -32.53
C LYS A 79 8.79 -15.54 -33.30
N THR A 80 7.98 -14.69 -32.65
CA THR A 80 7.30 -13.54 -33.25
C THR A 80 7.52 -12.23 -32.49
N LYS A 81 8.37 -12.21 -31.45
CA LYS A 81 8.59 -11.04 -30.60
C LYS A 81 10.06 -10.82 -30.31
N TRP A 82 10.51 -9.59 -30.49
CA TRP A 82 11.87 -9.14 -30.20
C TRP A 82 11.88 -8.17 -29.01
N LYS A 83 12.86 -8.30 -28.13
CA LYS A 83 13.13 -7.38 -27.02
C LYS A 83 14.33 -6.52 -27.37
N VAL A 84 14.20 -5.21 -27.18
CA VAL A 84 15.30 -4.25 -27.30
C VAL A 84 15.81 -3.94 -25.89
N LEU A 85 17.10 -4.18 -25.66
CA LEU A 85 17.81 -3.92 -24.41
C LEU A 85 18.84 -2.81 -24.64
N TYR A 86 19.25 -2.12 -23.59
CA TYR A 86 20.23 -1.05 -23.68
C TYR A 86 21.22 -1.08 -22.53
N LYS A 87 22.43 -0.62 -22.81
CA LYS A 87 23.56 -0.63 -21.88
C LYS A 87 23.40 0.49 -20.86
N HIS A 88 23.30 0.12 -19.59
CA HIS A 88 23.28 1.03 -18.45
C HIS A 88 24.53 0.81 -17.62
N SER A 89 25.18 1.90 -17.19
CA SER A 89 26.07 1.85 -16.04
C SER A 89 25.26 1.53 -14.77
N ALA A 90 25.93 1.06 -13.71
CA ALA A 90 25.27 0.86 -12.41
C ALA A 90 24.52 2.12 -11.94
N GLU A 91 25.05 3.31 -12.23
CA GLU A 91 24.40 4.61 -11.99
C GLU A 91 23.09 4.77 -12.76
N GLY A 92 23.08 4.46 -14.06
CA GLY A 92 21.88 4.52 -14.90
C GLY A 92 20.77 3.60 -14.40
N HIS A 93 21.14 2.38 -13.97
CA HIS A 93 20.19 1.46 -13.34
C HIS A 93 19.66 1.94 -12.00
N VAL A 94 20.52 2.51 -11.14
CA VAL A 94 20.10 3.09 -9.86
C VAL A 94 19.16 4.27 -10.07
N LYS A 95 19.44 5.13 -11.06
CA LYS A 95 18.61 6.30 -11.39
C LYS A 95 17.22 5.93 -11.90
N CYS A 96 17.12 4.92 -12.76
CA CYS A 96 15.86 4.47 -13.34
C CYS A 96 15.08 3.49 -12.45
N ASN A 97 15.75 2.81 -11.52
CA ASN A 97 15.14 1.81 -10.65
C ASN A 97 15.73 1.88 -9.23
N PRO A 98 15.04 2.56 -8.30
CA PRO A 98 15.40 2.58 -6.87
C PRO A 98 15.51 1.18 -6.23
N SER A 99 14.84 0.18 -6.79
CA SER A 99 14.92 -1.23 -6.33
C SER A 99 16.12 -1.99 -6.92
N TYR A 100 16.97 -1.33 -7.72
CA TYR A 100 18.20 -1.92 -8.23
C TYR A 100 19.10 -2.31 -7.06
N GLY A 101 19.52 -3.56 -7.07
CA GLY A 101 20.02 -4.26 -5.90
C GLY A 101 21.19 -5.16 -6.28
N ILE A 102 21.92 -5.62 -5.27
CA ILE A 102 23.19 -6.33 -5.47
C ILE A 102 23.02 -7.56 -6.37
N LYS A 103 21.91 -8.31 -6.21
CA LYS A 103 21.58 -9.44 -7.09
C LYS A 103 21.48 -9.02 -8.56
N HIS A 104 20.88 -7.86 -8.83
CA HIS A 104 20.77 -7.33 -10.19
C HIS A 104 22.13 -6.88 -10.73
N VAL A 105 23.01 -6.33 -9.88
CA VAL A 105 24.38 -5.97 -10.27
C VAL A 105 25.17 -7.21 -10.66
N ILE A 106 25.18 -8.23 -9.80
CA ILE A 106 25.89 -9.49 -10.04
C ILE A 106 25.38 -10.15 -11.32
N GLN A 107 24.06 -10.29 -11.45
CA GLN A 107 23.46 -10.90 -12.63
C GLN A 107 23.78 -10.12 -13.90
N ASN A 108 23.68 -8.79 -13.86
CA ASN A 108 23.94 -7.96 -15.04
C ASN A 108 25.40 -8.05 -15.50
N VAL A 109 26.37 -8.02 -14.57
CA VAL A 109 27.77 -8.18 -14.96
C VAL A 109 28.04 -9.58 -15.50
N LYS A 110 27.45 -10.61 -14.90
CA LYS A 110 27.54 -11.99 -15.39
C LYS A 110 26.96 -12.13 -16.80
N ASP A 111 25.78 -11.56 -17.04
CA ASP A 111 25.12 -11.58 -18.36
C ASP A 111 25.92 -10.81 -19.42
N GLN A 112 26.59 -9.73 -19.03
CA GLN A 112 27.31 -8.85 -19.95
C GLN A 112 28.74 -9.31 -20.26
N THR A 113 29.43 -9.89 -19.27
CA THR A 113 30.88 -10.14 -19.35
C THR A 113 31.25 -11.60 -19.14
N GLY A 114 30.29 -12.44 -18.74
CA GLY A 114 30.55 -13.82 -18.31
C GLY A 114 31.27 -13.92 -16.96
N TYR A 115 31.65 -12.81 -16.34
CA TYR A 115 32.41 -12.79 -15.09
C TYR A 115 31.51 -12.88 -13.85
N ASP A 116 31.84 -13.82 -12.97
CA ASP A 116 31.21 -13.96 -11.67
C ASP A 116 31.75 -12.94 -10.67
N VAL A 117 31.02 -11.83 -10.50
CA VAL A 117 31.41 -10.75 -9.59
C VAL A 117 31.23 -11.16 -8.12
N PRO A 118 32.28 -11.03 -7.28
CA PRO A 118 32.15 -11.21 -5.84
C PRO A 118 31.14 -10.23 -5.23
N TYR A 119 30.33 -10.71 -4.27
CA TYR A 119 29.29 -9.91 -3.60
C TYR A 119 29.82 -8.57 -3.09
N GLN A 120 31.00 -8.55 -2.47
CA GLN A 120 31.61 -7.33 -1.93
C GLN A 120 31.89 -6.29 -3.03
N LYS A 121 32.43 -6.70 -4.19
CA LYS A 121 32.67 -5.79 -5.31
C LYS A 121 31.36 -5.23 -5.87
N ALA A 122 30.33 -6.07 -6.01
CA ALA A 122 29.00 -5.64 -6.42
C ALA A 122 28.35 -4.67 -5.41
N TRP A 123 28.56 -4.90 -4.11
CA TRP A 123 28.10 -4.00 -3.05
C TRP A 123 28.80 -2.64 -3.11
N TYR A 124 30.13 -2.61 -3.21
CA TYR A 124 30.91 -1.37 -3.32
C TYR A 124 30.53 -0.57 -4.57
N SER A 125 30.42 -1.24 -5.73
CA SER A 125 29.97 -0.60 -6.98
C SER A 125 28.58 0.01 -6.84
N LEU A 126 27.63 -0.73 -6.24
CA LEU A 126 26.27 -0.22 -6.03
C LEU A 126 26.23 0.93 -5.02
N LYS A 127 27.08 0.90 -3.98
CA LYS A 127 27.24 1.98 -3.01
C LYS A 127 27.72 3.24 -3.72
N MET A 128 28.81 3.16 -4.49
CA MET A 128 29.35 4.32 -5.22
C MET A 128 28.35 4.87 -6.23
N ALA A 129 27.66 4.00 -6.98
CA ALA A 129 26.63 4.44 -7.92
C ALA A 129 25.48 5.19 -7.22
N ARG A 130 25.09 4.78 -6.01
CA ARG A 130 24.09 5.49 -5.21
C ARG A 130 24.62 6.81 -4.66
N GLU A 131 25.89 6.86 -4.26
CA GLU A 131 26.51 8.09 -3.78
C GLU A 131 26.65 9.13 -4.90
N ILE A 132 26.91 8.69 -6.14
CA ILE A 132 26.94 9.56 -7.32
C ILE A 132 25.54 10.10 -7.64
N VAL A 133 24.51 9.25 -7.60
CA VAL A 133 23.13 9.64 -7.95
C VAL A 133 22.46 10.49 -6.85
N TYR A 134 22.66 10.15 -5.58
CA TYR A 134 21.92 10.72 -4.45
C TYR A 134 22.77 11.60 -3.50
N GLY A 135 24.08 11.72 -3.77
CA GLY A 135 25.05 12.41 -2.92
C GLY A 135 25.67 11.50 -1.84
N THR A 136 26.58 12.00 -1.03
CA THR A 136 27.12 11.25 0.13
C THR A 136 26.28 11.47 1.39
N TRP A 137 26.54 10.68 2.44
CA TRP A 137 25.93 10.87 3.76
C TRP A 137 26.17 12.27 4.35
N GLU A 138 27.38 12.81 4.19
CA GLU A 138 27.76 14.14 4.66
C GLU A 138 26.99 15.23 3.90
N SER A 139 26.88 15.07 2.57
CA SER A 139 26.09 15.98 1.75
C SER A 139 24.61 15.94 2.13
N PHE A 140 24.12 14.78 2.56
CA PHE A 140 22.75 14.60 3.04
C PHE A 140 22.51 15.37 4.34
N VAL A 141 23.35 15.19 5.36
CA VAL A 141 23.19 15.86 6.66
C VAL A 141 23.21 17.38 6.49
N GLN A 142 24.04 17.90 5.59
CA GLN A 142 24.10 19.34 5.30
C GLN A 142 22.86 19.87 4.55
N LYS A 143 22.29 19.09 3.62
CA LYS A 143 21.15 19.50 2.79
C LYS A 143 19.80 19.30 3.47
N LEU A 144 19.69 18.33 4.39
CA LEU A 144 18.42 17.94 4.98
C LEU A 144 17.70 19.08 5.72
N PRO A 145 18.32 19.90 6.58
CA PRO A 145 17.62 21.02 7.22
C PRO A 145 17.01 21.99 6.20
N LYS A 146 17.76 22.32 5.14
CA LYS A 146 17.30 23.20 4.06
C LYS A 146 16.13 22.56 3.30
N TYR A 147 16.23 21.26 3.02
CA TYR A 147 15.18 20.51 2.34
C TYR A 147 13.89 20.44 3.17
N LEU A 148 13.99 20.08 4.45
CA LEU A 148 12.85 20.07 5.38
C LEU A 148 12.25 21.46 5.55
N GLY A 149 13.08 22.51 5.58
CA GLY A 149 12.64 23.91 5.56
C GLY A 149 11.87 24.26 4.29
N ALA A 150 12.34 23.83 3.13
CA ALA A 150 11.63 24.00 1.87
C ALA A 150 10.27 23.28 1.88
N ILE A 151 10.20 22.03 2.36
CA ILE A 151 8.92 21.31 2.50
C ILE A 151 7.94 22.11 3.36
N LYS A 152 8.38 22.62 4.52
CA LYS A 152 7.51 23.46 5.38
C LYS A 152 7.04 24.73 4.68
N LYS A 153 7.93 25.37 3.91
CA LYS A 153 7.64 26.61 3.18
C LYS A 153 6.61 26.40 2.07
N TYR A 154 6.78 25.35 1.27
CA TYR A 154 5.93 25.08 0.10
C TYR A 154 4.67 24.29 0.43
N ASN A 155 4.63 23.58 1.56
CA ASN A 155 3.47 22.86 2.06
C ASN A 155 3.10 23.34 3.47
N PRO A 156 2.42 24.51 3.59
CA PRO A 156 1.99 25.06 4.88
C PRO A 156 1.19 24.03 5.69
N GLY A 157 1.53 23.87 6.96
CA GLY A 157 0.95 22.84 7.84
C GLY A 157 1.77 21.54 7.94
N THR A 158 2.83 21.38 7.13
CA THR A 158 3.76 20.26 7.31
C THR A 158 4.54 20.41 8.61
N ILE A 159 4.51 19.37 9.44
CA ILE A 159 5.24 19.31 10.70
C ILE A 159 6.43 18.38 10.50
N VAL A 160 7.62 18.87 10.83
CA VAL A 160 8.86 18.09 10.79
C VAL A 160 9.51 18.20 12.16
N GLU A 161 9.70 17.04 12.77
CA GLU A 161 10.35 16.80 14.05
C GLU A 161 11.53 15.87 13.79
N TRP A 162 12.74 16.28 14.19
CA TRP A 162 13.96 15.52 13.92
C TRP A 162 14.75 15.27 15.20
N LYS A 163 14.98 13.99 15.49
CA LYS A 163 16.02 13.49 16.40
C LYS A 163 16.87 12.48 15.64
N HIS A 164 18.18 12.52 15.87
CA HIS A 164 19.17 11.88 14.99
C HIS A 164 19.05 10.34 14.96
N LYS A 165 19.32 9.75 13.77
CA LYS A 165 19.65 8.33 13.42
C LYS A 165 18.43 7.39 13.02
N SER A 166 18.61 6.43 12.08
CA SER A 166 17.64 6.02 10.99
C SER A 166 17.28 4.53 10.68
N PHE A 167 15.97 4.25 10.50
CA PHE A 167 15.18 3.12 9.89
C PHE A 167 13.72 3.59 9.65
N GLN A 168 12.95 3.07 8.69
CA GLN A 168 11.67 3.70 8.29
C GLN A 168 10.40 3.10 8.93
N GLN A 169 9.54 3.93 9.52
CA GLN A 169 8.17 3.61 9.98
C GLN A 169 7.13 4.52 9.30
N SER A 170 5.88 4.05 9.16
CA SER A 170 4.79 4.83 8.55
C SER A 170 3.45 4.57 9.25
N THR A 171 2.54 5.54 9.20
CA THR A 171 1.15 5.40 9.68
C THR A 171 0.20 5.94 8.62
N ALA A 172 -0.89 5.20 8.41
CA ALA A 172 -1.95 5.60 7.50
C ALA A 172 -3.33 5.37 8.13
N ALA A 173 -4.28 6.22 7.74
CA ALA A 173 -5.71 6.07 8.00
C ALA A 173 -6.44 5.62 6.73
N MET A 174 -7.76 5.49 6.80
CA MET A 174 -8.62 5.36 5.63
C MET A 174 -9.61 6.52 5.58
N ASP A 175 -9.95 6.94 4.36
CA ASP A 175 -11.08 7.83 4.14
C ASP A 175 -12.39 7.04 3.93
N GLY A 176 -13.49 7.76 3.69
CA GLY A 176 -14.80 7.14 3.43
C GLY A 176 -14.86 6.25 2.18
N ASN A 177 -13.83 6.28 1.32
CA ASN A 177 -13.70 5.44 0.13
C ASN A 177 -12.84 4.19 0.35
N GLN A 178 -12.46 3.87 1.60
CA GLN A 178 -11.49 2.83 1.94
C GLN A 178 -10.11 3.03 1.30
N GLN A 179 -9.78 4.27 0.94
CA GLN A 179 -8.48 4.58 0.35
C GLN A 179 -7.48 4.91 1.46
N VAL A 180 -6.26 4.40 1.29
CA VAL A 180 -5.14 4.63 2.21
C VAL A 180 -4.84 6.13 2.28
N LEU A 181 -4.81 6.71 3.47
CA LEU A 181 -4.43 8.09 3.72
C LEU A 181 -3.14 8.09 4.53
N PRO A 182 -1.95 8.26 3.92
CA PRO A 182 -0.72 8.42 4.68
C PRO A 182 -0.83 9.62 5.62
N LEU A 183 -0.61 9.40 6.91
CA LEU A 183 -0.73 10.44 7.95
C LEU A 183 0.62 10.96 8.41
N ALA A 184 1.57 10.04 8.62
CA ALA A 184 2.90 10.37 9.09
C ALA A 184 3.91 9.33 8.62
N PHE A 185 5.14 9.79 8.43
CA PHE A 185 6.32 8.98 8.16
C PHE A 185 7.37 9.29 9.22
N ALA A 186 8.12 8.27 9.61
CA ALA A 186 9.23 8.42 10.54
C ALA A 186 10.45 7.67 10.01
N VAL A 187 11.62 8.26 10.23
CA VAL A 187 12.92 7.62 9.99
C VAL A 187 13.67 7.62 11.34
N VAL A 188 13.80 6.44 11.95
CA VAL A 188 14.24 6.11 13.33
C VAL A 188 15.13 4.89 13.33
N ASP A 189 16.32 4.87 13.93
CA ASP A 189 17.34 3.78 13.88
C ASP A 189 16.86 2.33 13.73
N GLU A 190 15.95 1.93 14.59
CA GLU A 190 15.50 0.55 14.72
C GLU A 190 14.05 0.52 15.20
N GLU A 191 13.35 -0.60 14.98
CA GLU A 191 12.00 -0.84 15.50
C GLU A 191 12.03 -1.18 16.99
N THR A 192 12.50 -0.25 17.82
CA THR A 192 12.62 -0.43 19.28
C THR A 192 11.49 0.27 20.03
N TYR A 193 11.33 -0.07 21.31
CA TYR A 193 10.38 0.61 22.19
C TYR A 193 10.59 2.14 22.22
N PRO A 194 11.82 2.69 22.37
CA PRO A 194 12.04 4.14 22.34
C PRO A 194 11.59 4.79 21.03
N SER A 195 11.90 4.17 19.88
CA SER A 195 11.49 4.67 18.56
C SER A 195 9.97 4.75 18.44
N TRP A 196 9.26 3.68 18.81
CA TRP A 196 7.79 3.65 18.80
C TRP A 196 7.18 4.64 19.79
N LYS A 197 7.73 4.76 20.99
CA LYS A 197 7.28 5.72 22.00
C LYS A 197 7.39 7.15 21.48
N TRP A 198 8.52 7.51 20.89
CA TRP A 198 8.70 8.83 20.29
C TRP A 198 7.73 9.06 19.12
N PHE A 199 7.58 8.10 18.22
CA PHE A 199 6.71 8.26 17.06
C PHE A 199 5.23 8.42 17.47
N LEU A 200 4.74 7.61 18.39
CA LEU A 200 3.37 7.73 18.91
C LEU A 200 3.15 9.04 19.69
N GLN A 201 4.18 9.58 20.35
CA GLN A 201 4.12 10.91 20.94
C GLN A 201 3.93 12.00 19.88
N GLN A 202 4.67 11.94 18.77
CA GLN A 202 4.50 12.90 17.68
C GLN A 202 3.13 12.78 17.02
N LEU A 203 2.65 11.55 16.77
CA LEU A 203 1.30 11.31 16.28
C LEU A 203 0.24 11.89 17.23
N SER A 204 0.37 11.67 18.54
CA SER A 204 -0.56 12.21 19.53
C SER A 204 -0.58 13.74 19.52
N ARG A 205 0.60 14.36 19.53
CA ARG A 205 0.77 15.82 19.60
C ARG A 205 0.30 16.54 18.35
N HIS A 206 0.66 16.03 17.17
CA HIS A 206 0.54 16.76 15.91
C HIS A 206 -0.61 16.31 15.03
N VAL A 207 -0.91 15.00 15.04
CA VAL A 207 -2.02 14.45 14.27
C VAL A 207 -3.26 14.42 15.15
N ILE A 208 -3.27 13.62 16.21
CA ILE A 208 -4.48 13.34 17.02
C ILE A 208 -4.96 14.60 17.76
N ARG A 209 -4.05 15.42 18.30
CA ARG A 209 -4.36 16.72 18.94
C ARG A 209 -5.47 16.62 19.99
N GLY A 210 -5.40 15.61 20.86
CA GLY A 210 -6.36 15.40 21.94
C GLY A 210 -7.69 14.74 21.54
N ARG A 211 -7.89 14.42 20.25
CA ARG A 211 -9.07 13.66 19.80
C ARG A 211 -9.15 12.30 20.51
N ARG A 212 -10.37 11.95 20.92
CA ARG A 212 -10.75 10.67 21.50
C ARG A 212 -11.38 9.77 20.44
N GLY A 213 -11.60 8.50 20.76
CA GLY A 213 -12.23 7.55 19.86
C GLY A 213 -11.26 6.95 18.83
N MET A 214 -9.96 6.95 19.11
CA MET A 214 -8.96 6.44 18.16
C MET A 214 -8.80 4.93 18.25
N CYS A 215 -8.84 4.25 17.11
CA CYS A 215 -8.50 2.84 16.99
C CYS A 215 -7.17 2.70 16.25
N LEU A 216 -6.13 2.28 16.97
CA LEU A 216 -4.84 1.95 16.38
C LEU A 216 -4.80 0.47 16.04
N ILE A 217 -4.58 0.12 14.77
CA ILE A 217 -4.35 -1.25 14.33
C ILE A 217 -2.88 -1.42 13.97
N SER A 218 -2.19 -2.37 14.60
CA SER A 218 -0.77 -2.62 14.32
C SER A 218 -0.42 -4.11 14.32
N ASP A 219 0.82 -4.44 13.97
CA ASP A 219 1.38 -5.75 14.32
C ASP A 219 1.49 -5.96 15.84
N ARG A 220 2.08 -7.10 16.23
CA ARG A 220 2.28 -7.50 17.63
C ARG A 220 3.72 -7.30 18.10
N HIS A 221 4.46 -6.34 17.55
CA HIS A 221 5.83 -6.08 17.98
C HIS A 221 5.87 -5.62 19.44
N GLY A 222 6.72 -6.25 20.26
CA GLY A 222 6.73 -6.05 21.72
C GLY A 222 7.03 -4.61 22.13
N GLY A 223 7.97 -3.96 21.45
CA GLY A 223 8.31 -2.55 21.69
C GLY A 223 7.15 -1.59 21.39
N LEU A 224 6.36 -1.89 20.35
CA LEU A 224 5.19 -1.10 19.98
C LEU A 224 4.06 -1.27 21.00
N ILE A 225 3.74 -2.52 21.38
CA ILE A 225 2.71 -2.80 22.39
C ILE A 225 3.02 -2.07 23.70
N LYS A 226 4.29 -2.08 24.14
CA LYS A 226 4.72 -1.35 25.33
C LYS A 226 4.53 0.17 25.16
N ALA A 227 4.94 0.72 24.03
CA ALA A 227 4.77 2.15 23.74
C ALA A 227 3.30 2.59 23.71
N VAL A 228 2.41 1.78 23.12
CA VAL A 228 0.97 2.05 23.04
C VAL A 228 0.32 2.09 24.41
N ARG A 229 0.69 1.19 25.33
CA ARG A 229 0.15 1.15 26.70
C ARG A 229 0.40 2.44 27.48
N GLU A 230 1.47 3.16 27.16
CA GLU A 230 1.83 4.44 27.79
C GLU A 230 1.20 5.66 27.09
N ARG A 231 0.33 5.47 26.09
CA ARG A 231 -0.31 6.54 25.33
C ARG A 231 -1.82 6.51 25.52
N PRO A 232 -2.40 7.46 26.29
CA PRO A 232 -3.84 7.47 26.58
C PRO A 232 -4.73 7.46 25.33
N ASN A 233 -4.31 8.13 24.25
CA ASN A 233 -5.10 8.18 23.00
C ASN A 233 -5.43 6.81 22.38
N PHE A 234 -4.71 5.75 22.75
CA PHE A 234 -4.87 4.40 22.18
C PHE A 234 -5.31 3.36 23.22
N VAL A 235 -5.69 3.80 24.42
CA VAL A 235 -6.09 2.95 25.54
C VAL A 235 -7.44 3.43 26.08
N SER A 236 -8.24 2.48 26.57
CA SER A 236 -9.56 2.79 27.14
C SER A 236 -9.41 3.76 28.32
N PRO A 237 -10.29 4.77 28.46
CA PRO A 237 -11.52 5.03 27.68
C PRO A 237 -11.32 5.95 26.46
N HIS A 238 -10.11 6.46 26.21
CA HIS A 238 -9.88 7.49 25.20
C HIS A 238 -9.65 6.96 23.79
N GLY A 239 -9.28 5.69 23.67
CA GLY A 239 -9.18 4.97 22.41
C GLY A 239 -8.95 3.49 22.63
N VAL A 240 -8.63 2.78 21.57
CA VAL A 240 -8.31 1.36 21.62
C VAL A 240 -7.13 1.04 20.74
N HIS A 241 -6.47 -0.05 21.10
CA HIS A 241 -5.43 -0.67 20.28
C HIS A 241 -5.88 -2.07 19.91
N ARG A 242 -5.65 -2.43 18.66
CA ARG A 242 -6.09 -3.66 18.01
C ARG A 242 -4.92 -4.26 17.24
N TYR A 243 -4.86 -5.58 17.17
CA TYR A 243 -3.89 -6.30 16.39
C TYR A 243 -4.40 -6.51 14.96
N CYS A 244 -3.48 -6.39 14.01
CA CYS A 244 -3.68 -6.78 12.64
C CYS A 244 -3.91 -8.29 12.58
N LEU A 245 -5.07 -8.71 12.08
CA LEU A 245 -5.46 -10.13 12.00
C LEU A 245 -4.45 -10.93 11.16
N ARG A 246 -3.93 -10.36 10.08
CA ARG A 246 -2.89 -10.98 9.24
C ARG A 246 -1.66 -11.35 10.07
N HIS A 247 -1.22 -10.45 10.96
CA HIS A 247 -0.09 -10.70 11.85
C HIS A 247 -0.43 -11.68 12.97
N VAL A 248 -1.67 -11.67 13.48
CA VAL A 248 -2.13 -12.69 14.44
C VAL A 248 -2.04 -14.08 13.81
N CYS A 249 -2.60 -14.27 12.61
CA CYS A 249 -2.54 -15.53 11.85
C CYS A 249 -1.11 -15.91 11.44
N SER A 250 -0.26 -14.94 11.10
CA SER A 250 1.13 -15.21 10.69
C SER A 250 2.01 -15.61 11.87
N ASN A 251 1.94 -14.89 12.99
CA ASN A 251 2.67 -15.23 14.22
C ASN A 251 2.23 -16.61 14.72
N PHE A 252 0.92 -16.86 14.71
CA PHE A 252 0.34 -18.18 14.95
C PHE A 252 0.97 -19.27 14.06
N ASN A 253 1.00 -19.06 12.74
CA ASN A 253 1.49 -20.07 11.80
C ASN A 253 3.01 -20.29 11.87
N SER A 254 3.78 -19.34 12.40
CA SER A 254 5.23 -19.52 12.57
C SER A 254 5.57 -20.66 13.53
N SER A 255 4.73 -20.88 14.55
CA SER A 255 4.93 -21.92 15.57
C SER A 255 4.34 -23.27 15.18
N ILE A 256 3.17 -23.27 14.51
CA ILE A 256 2.39 -24.51 14.26
C ILE A 256 2.51 -25.01 12.82
N LYS A 257 2.81 -24.12 11.86
CA LYS A 257 3.00 -24.43 10.43
C LYS A 257 1.86 -25.28 9.81
N ASN A 258 0.61 -24.95 10.14
CA ASN A 258 -0.56 -25.66 9.63
C ASN A 258 -1.50 -24.71 8.87
N VAL A 259 -1.67 -24.97 7.57
CA VAL A 259 -2.46 -24.13 6.65
C VAL A 259 -3.94 -24.12 7.02
N VAL A 260 -4.50 -25.26 7.43
CA VAL A 260 -5.91 -25.40 7.79
C VAL A 260 -6.21 -24.59 9.06
N LEU A 261 -5.38 -24.75 10.10
CA LEU A 261 -5.54 -23.98 11.34
C LEU A 261 -5.33 -22.48 11.12
N LYS A 262 -4.42 -22.09 10.22
CA LYS A 262 -4.22 -20.69 9.84
C LYS A 262 -5.47 -20.12 9.17
N TYR A 263 -6.10 -20.90 8.29
CA TYR A 263 -7.37 -20.54 7.66
C TYR A 263 -8.49 -20.40 8.70
N LEU A 264 -8.65 -21.37 9.60
CA LEU A 264 -9.66 -21.29 10.66
C LEU A 264 -9.44 -20.10 11.59
N CYS A 265 -8.19 -19.81 11.97
CA CYS A 265 -7.83 -18.61 12.74
C CYS A 265 -8.25 -17.33 12.01
N TRP A 266 -8.04 -17.27 10.70
CA TRP A 266 -8.47 -16.14 9.88
C TRP A 266 -9.99 -16.01 9.86
N GLN A 267 -10.71 -17.12 9.64
CA GLN A 267 -12.19 -17.13 9.67
C GLN A 267 -12.71 -16.68 11.04
N ALA A 268 -12.19 -17.21 12.14
CA ALA A 268 -12.56 -16.78 13.49
C ALA A 268 -12.38 -15.27 13.68
N GLY A 269 -11.26 -14.70 13.22
CA GLY A 269 -11.02 -13.26 13.32
C GLY A 269 -11.98 -12.39 12.50
N LEU A 270 -12.48 -12.90 11.36
CA LEU A 270 -13.43 -12.21 10.48
C LEU A 270 -14.88 -12.25 10.98
N GLU A 271 -15.24 -13.20 11.85
CA GLU A 271 -16.63 -13.39 12.26
C GLU A 271 -17.14 -12.26 13.15
N TYR A 272 -18.29 -11.68 12.76
CA TYR A 272 -19.01 -10.67 13.54
C TYR A 272 -19.99 -11.28 14.55
N GLN A 273 -20.43 -12.52 14.33
CA GLN A 273 -21.40 -13.19 15.20
C GLN A 273 -20.69 -14.08 16.22
N LEU A 274 -20.93 -13.85 17.52
CA LEU A 274 -20.36 -14.65 18.61
C LEU A 274 -20.62 -16.14 18.43
N ARG A 275 -21.82 -16.53 18.00
CA ARG A 275 -22.17 -17.94 17.75
C ARG A 275 -21.26 -18.59 16.69
N LYS A 276 -21.00 -17.89 15.58
CA LYS A 276 -20.15 -18.40 14.49
C LYS A 276 -18.69 -18.44 14.91
N PHE A 277 -18.22 -17.38 15.58
CA PHE A 277 -16.89 -17.34 16.18
C PHE A 277 -16.65 -18.54 17.10
N ASN A 278 -17.55 -18.79 18.06
CA ASN A 278 -17.43 -19.89 19.01
C ASN A 278 -17.40 -21.25 18.31
N ARG A 279 -18.23 -21.44 17.27
CA ARG A 279 -18.21 -22.67 16.46
C ARG A 279 -16.84 -22.92 15.82
N ILE A 280 -16.23 -21.89 15.24
CA ILE A 280 -14.90 -22.01 14.61
C ILE A 280 -13.82 -22.27 15.67
N MET A 281 -13.89 -21.61 16.83
CA MET A 281 -12.96 -21.85 17.93
C MET A 281 -13.04 -23.28 18.47
N GLU A 282 -14.25 -23.86 18.57
CA GLU A 282 -14.42 -25.28 18.92
C GLU A 282 -13.87 -26.22 17.85
N GLU A 283 -14.02 -25.88 16.57
CA GLU A 283 -13.43 -26.66 15.47
C GLU A 283 -11.89 -26.63 15.52
N ILE A 284 -11.32 -25.46 15.82
CA ILE A 284 -9.88 -25.32 16.09
C ILE A 284 -9.46 -26.21 17.27
N LYS A 285 -10.22 -26.20 18.37
CA LYS A 285 -9.93 -27.00 19.57
C LYS A 285 -9.94 -28.50 19.29
N LYS A 286 -10.88 -28.98 18.48
CA LYS A 286 -10.95 -30.38 18.04
C LYS A 286 -9.72 -30.81 17.25
N GLN A 287 -9.20 -29.92 16.40
CA GLN A 287 -8.00 -30.20 15.61
C GLN A 287 -6.70 -30.03 16.41
N SER A 288 -6.66 -29.07 17.33
CA SER A 288 -5.47 -28.79 18.15
C SER A 288 -5.83 -27.98 19.40
N VAL A 289 -5.79 -28.65 20.55
CA VAL A 289 -5.99 -28.03 21.87
C VAL A 289 -4.92 -26.98 22.17
N THR A 290 -3.67 -27.23 21.78
CA THR A 290 -2.56 -26.28 21.95
C THR A 290 -2.78 -25.00 21.14
N THR A 291 -3.29 -25.12 19.91
CA THR A 291 -3.66 -23.98 19.08
C THR A 291 -4.78 -23.16 19.70
N PHE A 292 -5.82 -23.84 20.16
CA PHE A 292 -6.93 -23.19 20.84
C PHE A 292 -6.44 -22.40 22.06
N ALA A 293 -5.63 -23.01 22.93
CA ALA A 293 -5.08 -22.36 24.11
C ALA A 293 -4.25 -21.11 23.75
N TYR A 294 -3.43 -21.18 22.70
CA TYR A 294 -2.65 -20.03 22.24
C TYR A 294 -3.55 -18.86 21.78
N LEU A 295 -4.59 -19.14 20.99
CA LEU A 295 -5.51 -18.10 20.52
C LEU A 295 -6.37 -17.53 21.64
N ASP A 296 -6.79 -18.37 22.59
CA ASP A 296 -7.63 -17.99 23.72
C ASP A 296 -6.91 -17.06 24.71
N GLN A 297 -5.59 -17.19 24.84
CA GLN A 297 -4.74 -16.27 25.61
C GLN A 297 -4.68 -14.86 25.01
N ILE A 298 -4.94 -14.69 23.71
CA ILE A 298 -4.97 -13.37 23.08
C ILE A 298 -6.33 -12.75 23.37
N ASN A 299 -6.36 -11.61 24.07
CA ASN A 299 -7.59 -10.86 24.32
C ASN A 299 -8.42 -10.72 23.03
N LYS A 300 -9.64 -11.26 23.04
CA LYS A 300 -10.52 -11.41 21.88
C LYS A 300 -10.89 -10.07 21.24
N GLU A 301 -11.04 -9.01 22.03
CA GLU A 301 -11.28 -7.66 21.51
C GLU A 301 -10.11 -7.18 20.65
N LYS A 302 -8.89 -7.62 20.96
CA LYS A 302 -7.69 -7.19 20.23
C LYS A 302 -7.61 -7.78 18.83
N TRP A 303 -8.28 -8.88 18.49
CA TRP A 303 -8.04 -9.54 17.20
C TRP A 303 -9.28 -10.03 16.44
N THR A 304 -10.45 -10.09 17.09
CA THR A 304 -11.69 -10.59 16.48
C THR A 304 -12.64 -9.45 16.16
N ALA A 305 -13.43 -9.58 15.09
CA ALA A 305 -14.49 -8.63 14.75
C ALA A 305 -15.68 -8.73 15.75
N SER A 306 -16.04 -9.94 16.16
CA SER A 306 -17.17 -10.21 17.06
C SER A 306 -17.05 -9.58 18.44
N HIS A 307 -15.84 -9.39 18.97
CA HIS A 307 -15.60 -8.79 20.28
C HIS A 307 -15.06 -7.36 20.18
N ASP A 308 -14.96 -6.79 18.98
CA ASP A 308 -14.30 -5.51 18.78
C ASP A 308 -15.10 -4.32 19.33
N GLY A 309 -16.42 -4.44 19.40
CA GLY A 309 -17.33 -3.33 19.73
C GLY A 309 -17.43 -2.28 18.62
N GLY A 310 -17.07 -2.62 17.38
CA GLY A 310 -17.18 -1.73 16.21
C GLY A 310 -16.06 -0.70 16.05
N TRP A 311 -15.11 -0.64 16.98
CA TRP A 311 -13.97 0.29 16.98
C TRP A 311 -13.09 0.24 15.73
N ARG A 312 -13.02 -0.91 15.07
CA ARG A 312 -12.25 -1.12 13.85
C ARG A 312 -12.89 -0.51 12.61
N CYS A 313 -14.17 -0.16 12.65
CA CYS A 313 -14.91 0.30 11.46
C CYS A 313 -14.75 -0.66 10.26
N GLY A 314 -14.75 -1.97 10.50
CA GLY A 314 -14.55 -3.02 9.49
C GLY A 314 -13.09 -3.31 9.09
N ILE A 315 -12.12 -2.63 9.69
CA ILE A 315 -10.70 -2.76 9.36
C ILE A 315 -10.04 -3.83 10.24
N LEU A 316 -9.67 -4.95 9.62
CA LEU A 316 -9.06 -6.08 10.35
C LEU A 316 -7.56 -6.20 10.16
N THR A 317 -6.97 -5.54 9.16
CA THR A 317 -5.55 -5.65 8.83
C THR A 317 -4.86 -4.29 8.75
N ALA A 318 -3.54 -4.29 8.94
CA ALA A 318 -2.66 -3.15 8.71
C ALA A 318 -2.11 -3.13 7.27
N ASN A 319 -2.86 -3.69 6.31
CA ASN A 319 -2.45 -3.77 4.90
C ASN A 319 -2.07 -2.38 4.35
N MET A 320 -2.72 -1.32 4.84
CA MET A 320 -2.48 0.06 4.41
C MET A 320 -1.04 0.52 4.67
N SER A 321 -0.54 0.33 5.90
CA SER A 321 0.86 0.64 6.22
C SER A 321 1.83 -0.28 5.46
N GLU A 322 1.43 -1.53 5.21
CA GLU A 322 2.24 -2.49 4.46
C GLU A 322 2.33 -2.15 2.97
N CYS A 323 1.26 -1.66 2.35
CA CYS A 323 1.25 -1.18 0.98
C CYS A 323 2.19 0.02 0.82
N ILE A 324 2.12 1.01 1.72
CA ILE A 324 3.04 2.16 1.73
C ILE A 324 4.49 1.68 1.91
N ASN A 325 4.70 0.78 2.86
CA ASN A 325 6.00 0.16 3.09
C ASN A 325 6.52 -0.60 1.86
N GLY A 326 5.64 -1.26 1.11
CA GLY A 326 5.94 -1.96 -0.14
C GLY A 326 6.34 -1.01 -1.25
N VAL A 327 5.59 0.08 -1.43
CA VAL A 327 5.91 1.19 -2.34
C VAL A 327 7.32 1.71 -2.06
N LEU A 328 7.68 1.91 -0.79
CA LEU A 328 8.97 2.47 -0.38
C LEU A 328 10.09 1.42 -0.22
N LYS A 329 9.81 0.13 -0.45
CA LYS A 329 10.77 -0.97 -0.22
C LYS A 329 12.08 -0.83 -1.00
N GLY A 330 12.02 -0.34 -2.24
CA GLY A 330 13.21 -0.04 -3.05
C GLY A 330 14.01 1.15 -2.49
N ALA A 331 13.30 2.20 -2.08
CA ALA A 331 13.89 3.44 -1.55
C ALA A 331 14.60 3.24 -0.21
N ARG A 332 14.23 2.24 0.60
CA ARG A 332 14.89 1.93 1.88
C ARG A 332 16.38 1.63 1.77
N ARG A 333 16.85 1.25 0.58
CA ARG A 333 18.27 0.94 0.33
C ARG A 333 19.05 2.15 -0.17
N LEU A 334 18.40 3.30 -0.30
CA LEU A 334 18.99 4.56 -0.71
C LEU A 334 19.31 5.41 0.52
N LEU A 335 19.96 6.54 0.30
CA LEU A 335 20.19 7.53 1.35
C LEU A 335 18.87 8.11 1.86
N VAL A 336 18.88 8.57 3.11
CA VAL A 336 17.68 9.11 3.75
C VAL A 336 17.12 10.33 2.98
N SER A 337 17.96 11.11 2.28
CA SER A 337 17.50 12.19 1.37
C SER A 337 16.56 11.63 0.32
N ALA A 338 17.04 10.64 -0.42
CA ALA A 338 16.29 9.99 -1.48
C ALA A 338 15.03 9.34 -0.92
N LEU A 339 15.09 8.76 0.29
CA LEU A 339 13.92 8.21 0.94
C LEU A 339 12.87 9.28 1.25
N VAL A 340 13.27 10.41 1.82
CA VAL A 340 12.36 11.53 2.15
C VAL A 340 11.79 12.14 0.87
N GLU A 341 12.61 12.34 -0.15
CA GLU A 341 12.22 12.88 -1.45
C GLU A 341 11.22 11.97 -2.17
N ILE A 342 11.54 10.68 -2.34
CA ILE A 342 10.62 9.69 -2.94
C ILE A 342 9.32 9.60 -2.14
N THR A 343 9.40 9.67 -0.81
CA THR A 343 8.21 9.65 0.05
C THR A 343 7.33 10.87 -0.21
N LEU A 344 7.93 12.06 -0.27
CA LEU A 344 7.22 13.32 -0.53
C LEU A 344 6.59 13.30 -1.93
N GLU A 345 7.36 13.03 -2.96
CA GLU A 345 6.90 13.03 -4.35
C GLU A 345 5.72 12.09 -4.57
N ARG A 346 5.84 10.85 -4.07
CA ARG A 346 4.76 9.86 -4.18
C ARG A 346 3.52 10.26 -3.41
N THR A 347 3.71 10.87 -2.23
CA THR A 347 2.60 11.34 -1.40
C THR A 347 1.88 12.51 -2.06
N VAL A 348 2.62 13.49 -2.59
CA VAL A 348 2.07 14.65 -3.31
C VAL A 348 1.33 14.22 -4.57
N HIS A 349 1.94 13.37 -5.40
CA HIS A 349 1.28 12.84 -6.59
C HIS A 349 -0.03 12.11 -6.24
N TYR A 350 0.01 11.25 -5.22
CA TYR A 350 -1.16 10.53 -4.76
C TYR A 350 -2.28 11.47 -4.26
N PHE A 351 -1.92 12.50 -3.50
CA PHE A 351 -2.88 13.50 -3.04
C PHE A 351 -3.45 14.35 -4.16
N HIS A 352 -2.64 14.72 -5.16
CA HIS A 352 -3.11 15.46 -6.32
C HIS A 352 -4.18 14.68 -7.10
N VAL A 353 -3.91 13.40 -7.41
CA VAL A 353 -4.88 12.52 -8.09
C VAL A 353 -6.18 12.39 -7.27
N ARG A 354 -6.08 12.30 -5.94
CA ARG A 354 -7.26 12.23 -5.06
C ARG A 354 -8.02 13.54 -4.99
N ALA A 355 -7.34 14.68 -4.95
CA ALA A 355 -7.97 15.99 -4.93
C ALA A 355 -8.83 16.21 -6.18
N ILE A 356 -8.34 15.83 -7.36
CA ILE A 356 -9.11 15.88 -8.62
C ILE A 356 -10.38 15.04 -8.51
N LYS A 357 -10.28 13.80 -8.00
CA LYS A 357 -11.45 12.92 -7.80
C LYS A 357 -12.45 13.52 -6.81
N GLY A 358 -11.96 14.05 -5.69
CA GLY A 358 -12.80 14.70 -4.68
C GLY A 358 -13.51 15.94 -5.22
N GLN A 359 -12.83 16.77 -6.01
CA GLN A 359 -13.44 17.93 -6.67
C GLN A 359 -14.54 17.50 -7.64
N LYS A 360 -14.34 16.44 -8.43
CA LYS A 360 -15.37 15.91 -9.31
C LYS A 360 -16.60 15.42 -8.54
N MET A 361 -16.41 14.76 -7.41
CA MET A 361 -17.51 14.35 -6.53
C MET A 361 -18.29 15.57 -5.99
N LEU A 362 -17.58 16.62 -5.55
CA LEU A 362 -18.20 17.86 -5.07
C LEU A 362 -18.99 18.55 -6.19
N GLN A 363 -18.45 18.63 -7.41
CA GLN A 363 -19.15 19.17 -8.57
C GLN A 363 -20.43 18.41 -8.90
N ASN A 364 -20.45 17.09 -8.65
CA ASN A 364 -21.62 16.26 -8.84
C ASN A 364 -22.63 16.32 -7.67
N ASN A 365 -22.43 17.21 -6.69
CA ASN A 365 -23.20 17.25 -5.44
C ASN A 365 -23.28 15.88 -4.73
N GLN A 366 -22.23 15.07 -4.87
CA GLN A 366 -22.22 13.75 -4.31
C GLN A 366 -21.87 13.81 -2.81
N LEU A 367 -22.88 13.58 -1.96
CA LEU A 367 -22.75 13.68 -0.51
C LEU A 367 -21.84 12.59 0.09
N TRP A 368 -21.84 11.39 -0.49
CA TRP A 368 -21.14 10.22 0.05
C TRP A 368 -20.01 9.75 -0.86
N ALA A 369 -19.01 9.11 -0.25
CA ALA A 369 -17.95 8.40 -0.95
C ALA A 369 -18.54 7.35 -1.92
N ASP A 370 -17.94 7.17 -3.10
CA ASP A 370 -18.34 6.15 -4.09
C ASP A 370 -18.51 4.77 -3.46
N PHE A 371 -17.61 4.40 -2.55
CA PHE A 371 -17.70 3.14 -1.83
C PHE A 371 -18.98 3.06 -1.00
N ALA A 372 -19.28 4.11 -0.22
CA ALA A 372 -20.48 4.18 0.60
C ALA A 372 -21.75 4.14 -0.26
N CYS A 373 -21.78 4.89 -1.37
CA CYS A 373 -22.88 4.84 -2.35
C CYS A 373 -23.11 3.41 -2.86
N LYS A 374 -22.04 2.71 -3.28
CA LYS A 374 -22.13 1.32 -3.73
C LYS A 374 -22.67 0.38 -2.65
N MET A 375 -22.24 0.56 -1.41
CA MET A 375 -22.73 -0.22 -0.28
C MET A 375 -24.22 0.04 -0.02
N PHE A 376 -24.66 1.30 -0.01
CA PHE A 376 -26.06 1.64 0.18
C PHE A 376 -26.95 1.04 -0.91
N ILE A 377 -26.54 1.13 -2.17
CA ILE A 377 -27.27 0.52 -3.30
C ILE A 377 -27.35 -1.00 -3.13
N SER A 378 -26.23 -1.65 -2.80
CA SER A 378 -26.21 -3.11 -2.58
C SER A 378 -27.10 -3.54 -1.40
N TRP A 379 -27.08 -2.79 -0.30
CA TRP A 379 -27.92 -3.06 0.86
C TRP A 379 -29.39 -2.81 0.57
N GLN A 380 -29.74 -1.77 -0.19
CA GLN A 380 -31.11 -1.50 -0.61
C GLN A 380 -31.66 -2.65 -1.46
N GLN A 381 -30.86 -3.16 -2.41
CA GLN A 381 -31.23 -4.33 -3.21
C GLN A 381 -31.48 -5.56 -2.33
N LYS A 382 -30.60 -5.83 -1.37
CA LYS A 382 -30.75 -6.95 -0.43
C LYS A 382 -31.93 -6.78 0.53
N ALA A 383 -32.27 -5.55 0.91
CA ALA A 383 -33.38 -5.28 1.82
C ALA A 383 -34.72 -5.76 1.25
N VAL A 384 -34.88 -5.77 -0.08
CA VAL A 384 -36.08 -6.30 -0.77
C VAL A 384 -36.28 -7.80 -0.50
N GLU A 385 -35.21 -8.52 -0.18
CA GLU A 385 -35.27 -9.94 0.19
C GLU A 385 -35.72 -10.17 1.64
N HIS A 386 -35.93 -9.12 2.42
CA HIS A 386 -36.29 -9.22 3.83
C HIS A 386 -37.74 -8.78 4.04
N THR A 387 -38.45 -9.46 4.95
CA THR A 387 -39.84 -9.14 5.27
C THR A 387 -40.01 -9.00 6.77
N VAL A 388 -40.61 -7.89 7.22
CA VAL A 388 -40.96 -7.68 8.62
C VAL A 388 -42.20 -8.52 8.92
N THR A 389 -42.12 -9.42 9.91
CA THR A 389 -43.21 -10.34 10.26
C THR A 389 -43.96 -9.93 11.53
N LYS A 390 -43.28 -9.27 12.48
CA LYS A 390 -43.88 -8.79 13.73
C LYS A 390 -43.23 -7.47 14.12
N TYR A 391 -44.02 -6.51 14.62
CA TYR A 391 -43.51 -5.25 15.15
C TYR A 391 -44.14 -4.97 16.52
N SER A 392 -43.30 -4.74 17.52
CA SER A 392 -43.71 -4.31 18.86
C SER A 392 -43.45 -2.82 19.01
N HIS A 393 -44.51 -2.02 19.06
CA HIS A 393 -44.42 -0.58 19.30
C HIS A 393 -43.85 -0.27 20.70
N ALA A 394 -44.23 -1.06 21.72
CA ALA A 394 -43.77 -0.89 23.09
C ALA A 394 -42.27 -1.17 23.27
N GLN A 395 -41.73 -2.16 22.55
CA GLN A 395 -40.31 -2.53 22.61
C GLN A 395 -39.47 -1.90 21.49
N GLN A 396 -40.11 -1.16 20.57
CA GLN A 396 -39.52 -0.67 19.32
C GLN A 396 -38.70 -1.75 18.59
N SER A 397 -39.26 -2.96 18.47
CA SER A 397 -38.56 -4.11 17.92
C SER A 397 -39.33 -4.80 16.80
N ALA A 398 -38.62 -5.20 15.74
CA ALA A 398 -39.16 -5.88 14.57
C ALA A 398 -38.55 -7.28 14.42
N SER A 399 -39.39 -8.29 14.14
CA SER A 399 -38.91 -9.57 13.62
C SER A 399 -38.80 -9.48 12.10
N VAL A 400 -37.61 -9.76 11.56
CA VAL A 400 -37.31 -9.68 10.14
C VAL A 400 -36.91 -11.07 9.65
N VAL A 401 -37.57 -11.55 8.61
CA VAL A 401 -37.30 -12.85 8.01
C VAL A 401 -36.69 -12.66 6.63
N THR A 402 -35.56 -13.31 6.38
CA THR A 402 -34.94 -13.33 5.05
C THR A 402 -35.64 -14.33 4.14
N ARG A 403 -35.99 -13.92 2.92
CA ARG A 403 -36.57 -14.78 1.88
C ARG A 403 -35.62 -15.95 1.57
N ARG A 404 -36.21 -17.12 1.34
CA ARG A 404 -35.44 -18.34 1.04
C ARG A 404 -34.89 -18.28 -0.38
N GLN A 405 -33.58 -18.50 -0.56
CA GLN A 405 -32.93 -18.69 -1.85
C GLN A 405 -31.86 -19.80 -1.75
N ASN A 406 -31.85 -20.75 -2.70
CA ASN A 406 -30.84 -21.80 -2.86
C ASN A 406 -30.37 -22.47 -1.55
N LYS A 407 -31.30 -23.17 -0.87
CA LYS A 407 -31.10 -23.90 0.41
C LYS A 407 -30.72 -23.06 1.64
N HIS A 408 -30.56 -21.74 1.51
CA HIS A 408 -30.29 -20.81 2.60
C HIS A 408 -31.41 -19.76 2.76
N GLY A 409 -31.63 -19.23 3.97
CA GLY A 409 -32.68 -18.24 4.27
C GLY A 409 -33.67 -18.71 5.35
N MET A 410 -34.75 -17.95 5.58
CA MET A 410 -35.73 -18.11 6.66
C MET A 410 -35.21 -17.89 8.09
N ASN A 411 -34.00 -17.35 8.23
CA ASN A 411 -33.53 -16.90 9.54
C ASN A 411 -34.40 -15.74 10.00
N THR A 412 -34.90 -15.83 11.24
CA THR A 412 -35.59 -14.72 11.90
C THR A 412 -34.55 -13.91 12.67
N HIS A 413 -34.45 -12.64 12.32
CA HIS A 413 -33.64 -11.65 12.99
C HIS A 413 -34.54 -10.76 13.86
N VAL A 414 -34.05 -10.30 15.01
CA VAL A 414 -34.81 -9.40 15.89
C VAL A 414 -34.11 -8.06 15.92
N VAL A 415 -34.66 -7.11 15.17
CA VAL A 415 -34.14 -5.75 15.09
C VAL A 415 -34.73 -4.93 16.22
N LYS A 416 -33.92 -4.41 17.12
CA LYS A 416 -34.33 -3.45 18.16
C LYS A 416 -33.93 -2.06 17.70
N ILE A 417 -34.91 -1.27 17.24
CA ILE A 417 -34.68 0.04 16.61
C ILE A 417 -34.08 1.03 17.60
N ALA A 418 -34.62 1.09 18.83
CA ALA A 418 -34.14 1.98 19.88
C ALA A 418 -32.65 1.76 20.21
N ASN A 419 -32.22 0.50 20.22
CA ASN A 419 -30.86 0.11 20.59
C ASN A 419 -29.91 0.03 19.38
N ARG A 420 -30.42 0.15 18.15
CA ARG A 420 -29.68 -0.08 16.90
C ARG A 420 -29.03 -1.47 16.84
N GLU A 421 -29.74 -2.49 17.34
CA GLU A 421 -29.31 -3.89 17.39
C GLU A 421 -30.12 -4.75 16.39
N CYS A 422 -29.53 -5.81 15.84
CA CYS A 422 -30.15 -6.75 14.89
C CYS A 422 -29.74 -8.20 15.18
#